data_AF-A0A183TTZ4-F1
#
_entry.id   AF-A0A183TTZ4-F1
#
_cell.length_a   1.000
_cell.length_b   1.000
_cell.length_c   1.000
_cell.angle_alpha   90.00
_cell.angle_beta   90.00
_cell.angle_gamma   90.00
#
_symmetry.space_group_name_H-M   'P 1'
#
loop_
_entity.id
_entity.type
_entity.pdbx_description
1 polymer ?
#
loop_
_entity_poly.entity_id
_entity_poly.type
_entity_poly.pdbx_seq_one_letter_code
_entity_poly.pdbx_strand_id
1 'polypeptide(L)'
;MHGDLLQTFRIVKGLDCCLEFSDFFEFAATTHLRGHPLKLRVQQARLGVRKFSFSVRVVKPWNAVPEDVVMSPSLESVERSLDSFMFQNELER
;
A
#
# COMPACT_ATOMS: atom_id res chain seq x y z
N MET A 1 2.14 -2.57 -10.85
CA MET A 1 2.16 -2.58 -9.37
C MET A 1 2.63 -1.24 -8.81
N HIS A 2 3.69 -0.62 -9.36
CA HIS A 2 4.20 0.69 -8.90
C HIS A 2 3.11 1.78 -8.76
N GLY A 3 2.36 2.05 -9.84
CA GLY A 3 1.28 3.05 -9.80
C GLY A 3 0.15 2.73 -8.80
N ASP A 4 -0.12 1.46 -8.52
CA ASP A 4 -1.11 1.08 -7.50
C ASP A 4 -0.61 1.44 -6.09
N LEU A 5 0.67 1.20 -5.79
CA LEU A 5 1.28 1.54 -4.51
C LEU A 5 1.38 3.05 -4.31
N LEU A 6 1.75 3.79 -5.36
CA LEU A 6 1.79 5.25 -5.32
C LEU A 6 0.39 5.83 -5.08
N GLN A 7 -0.63 5.30 -5.75
CA GLN A 7 -2.02 5.73 -5.51
C GLN A 7 -2.51 5.37 -4.11
N THR A 8 -2.12 4.20 -3.59
CA THR A 8 -2.41 3.82 -2.20
C THR A 8 -1.75 4.78 -1.22
N PHE A 9 -0.49 5.19 -1.45
CA PHE A 9 0.17 6.20 -0.64
C PHE A 9 -0.61 7.52 -0.61
N ARG A 10 -1.05 8.00 -1.77
CA ARG A 10 -1.84 9.24 -1.86
C ARG A 10 -3.14 9.15 -1.07
N ILE A 11 -3.89 8.05 -1.21
CA ILE A 11 -5.14 7.82 -0.48
C ILE A 11 -4.88 7.73 1.04
N VAL A 12 -3.89 6.93 1.46
CA VAL A 12 -3.56 6.71 2.89
C VAL A 12 -3.09 7.98 3.58
N LYS A 13 -2.38 8.86 2.86
CA LYS A 13 -1.88 10.14 3.39
C LYS A 13 -2.86 11.31 3.21
N GLY A 14 -4.02 11.09 2.60
CA GLY A 14 -4.99 12.16 2.31
C GLY A 14 -4.47 13.19 1.29
N LEU A 15 -3.62 12.76 0.36
CA LEU A 15 -3.04 13.60 -0.71
C LEU A 15 -3.85 13.53 -2.02
N ASP A 16 -4.90 12.71 -2.06
CA ASP A 16 -5.85 12.65 -3.17
C ASP A 16 -7.10 13.43 -2.79
N CYS A 17 -7.54 14.37 -3.64
CA CYS A 17 -8.69 15.23 -3.36
C CYS A 17 -10.03 14.60 -3.75
N CYS A 18 -10.01 13.49 -4.50
CA CYS A 18 -11.21 12.85 -5.05
C CYS A 18 -11.49 11.49 -4.43
N LEU A 19 -10.56 10.94 -3.64
CA LEU A 19 -10.63 9.58 -3.13
C LEU A 19 -10.44 9.57 -1.61
N GLU A 20 -11.49 9.19 -0.89
CA GLU A 20 -11.45 9.07 0.56
C GLU A 20 -10.89 7.71 0.98
N PHE A 21 -10.08 7.68 2.03
CA PHE A 21 -9.50 6.44 2.56
C PHE A 21 -10.58 5.38 2.90
N SER A 22 -11.68 5.81 3.52
CA SER A 22 -12.77 4.93 3.96
C SER A 22 -13.53 4.25 2.82
N ASP A 23 -13.46 4.79 1.60
CA ASP A 23 -14.14 4.19 0.44
C ASP A 23 -13.42 2.94 -0.07
N PHE A 24 -12.13 2.83 0.23
CA PHE A 24 -11.27 1.76 -0.29
C PHE A 24 -10.74 0.84 0.81
N PHE A 25 -10.43 1.40 1.98
CA PHE A 25 -9.53 0.79 2.94
C PHE A 25 -9.99 0.95 4.38
N GLU A 26 -9.35 0.14 5.21
CA GLU A 26 -9.42 0.20 6.66
C GLU A 26 -8.04 -0.17 7.17
N PHE A 27 -7.57 0.48 8.23
CA PHE A 27 -6.31 0.07 8.87
C PHE A 27 -6.46 -1.28 9.56
N ALA A 28 -5.37 -2.04 9.63
CA ALA A 28 -5.32 -3.26 10.39
C ALA A 28 -5.52 -2.96 11.89
N ALA A 29 -6.41 -3.70 12.56
CA ALA A 29 -6.73 -3.49 13.98
C ALA A 29 -5.52 -3.70 14.92
N THR A 30 -4.55 -4.52 14.51
CA THR A 30 -3.31 -4.76 15.25
C THR A 30 -2.16 -3.99 14.65
N THR A 31 -1.78 -2.89 15.30
CA THR A 31 -0.59 -2.08 15.00
C THR A 31 0.67 -2.57 15.72
N HIS A 32 0.54 -3.48 16.69
CA HIS A 32 1.59 -3.82 17.66
C HIS A 32 2.48 -5.04 17.31
N LEU A 33 2.32 -5.66 16.14
CA LEU A 33 3.12 -6.83 15.75
C LEU A 33 3.72 -6.62 14.36
N ARG A 34 5.02 -6.33 14.31
CA ARG A 34 5.95 -6.27 13.15
C ARG A 34 5.46 -5.51 11.90
N GLY A 35 6.23 -4.53 11.44
CA GLY A 35 5.98 -3.73 10.23
C GLY A 35 5.52 -2.30 10.56
N HIS A 36 5.01 -1.58 9.57
CA HIS A 36 4.69 -0.15 9.70
C HIS A 36 3.27 0.12 10.25
N PRO A 37 3.00 1.30 10.86
CA PRO A 37 1.71 1.62 11.47
C PRO A 37 0.56 1.80 10.46
N LEU A 38 0.89 2.04 9.18
CA LEU A 38 -0.09 2.28 8.11
C LEU A 38 -0.59 1.01 7.41
N LYS A 39 -0.48 -0.16 8.05
CA LYS A 39 -0.93 -1.42 7.46
C LYS A 39 -2.42 -1.44 7.21
N LEU A 40 -2.82 -1.96 6.05
CA LEU A 40 -4.20 -2.11 5.63
C LEU A 40 -4.75 -3.46 6.06
N ARG A 41 -6.02 -3.50 6.45
CA ARG A 41 -6.74 -4.73 6.77
C ARG A 41 -6.83 -5.62 5.53
N VAL A 42 -6.38 -6.86 5.67
CA VAL A 42 -6.50 -7.87 4.61
C VAL A 42 -7.97 -8.23 4.42
N GLN A 43 -8.58 -7.70 3.36
CA GLN A 43 -9.94 -8.06 2.96
C GLN A 43 -9.92 -9.33 2.12
N GLN A 44 -10.64 -10.36 2.54
CA GLN A 44 -10.82 -11.56 1.72
C GLN A 44 -11.93 -11.34 0.70
N ALA A 45 -11.58 -11.36 -0.59
CA ALA A 45 -12.56 -11.37 -1.66
C ALA A 45 -13.24 -12.74 -1.74
N ARG A 46 -14.53 -12.81 -1.39
CA ARG A 46 -15.34 -14.04 -1.47
C ARG A 46 -15.46 -14.58 -2.90
N LEU A 47 -15.49 -13.68 -3.89
CA LEU A 47 -15.61 -14.01 -5.31
C LEU A 47 -14.28 -13.75 -6.01
N GLY A 48 -13.83 -14.71 -6.83
CA GLY A 48 -12.54 -14.67 -7.52
C GLY A 48 -12.34 -13.48 -8.45
N VAL A 49 -13.39 -12.79 -8.88
CA VAL A 49 -13.29 -11.57 -9.71
C VAL A 49 -12.89 -10.36 -8.88
N ARG A 50 -13.41 -10.23 -7.64
CA ARG A 50 -13.11 -9.10 -6.75
C ARG A 50 -11.65 -9.11 -6.26
N LYS A 51 -10.96 -10.24 -6.31
CA LYS A 51 -9.54 -10.32 -5.90
C LYS A 51 -8.61 -9.45 -6.76
N PHE A 52 -9.03 -9.10 -7.98
CA PHE A 52 -8.27 -8.29 -8.91
C PHE A 52 -8.62 -6.80 -8.85
N SER A 53 -9.61 -6.39 -8.06
CA SER A 53 -9.90 -4.97 -7.84
C SER A 53 -8.75 -4.30 -7.12
N PHE A 54 -8.61 -2.99 -7.33
CA PHE A 54 -7.52 -2.18 -6.77
C PHE A 54 -7.41 -2.34 -5.25
N SER A 55 -8.53 -2.13 -4.53
CA SER A 55 -8.59 -2.18 -3.07
C SER A 55 -8.25 -3.53 -2.45
N VAL A 56 -8.31 -4.63 -3.23
CA VAL A 56 -7.95 -5.97 -2.74
C VAL A 56 -6.52 -6.32 -3.14
N ARG A 57 -6.14 -6.12 -4.40
CA ARG A 57 -4.83 -6.54 -4.91
C ARG A 57 -3.67 -5.78 -4.28
N VAL A 58 -3.89 -4.54 -3.85
CA VAL A 58 -2.82 -3.67 -3.35
C VAL A 58 -2.49 -3.89 -1.88
N VAL A 59 -3.37 -4.51 -1.10
CA VAL A 59 -3.21 -4.65 0.36
C VAL A 59 -1.97 -5.45 0.73
N LYS A 60 -1.74 -6.60 0.07
CA LYS A 60 -0.56 -7.44 0.37
C LYS A 60 0.75 -6.76 -0.02
N PRO A 61 0.90 -6.20 -1.25
CA PRO A 61 2.06 -5.39 -1.61
C PRO A 61 2.29 -4.23 -0.66
N TRP A 62 1.25 -3.44 -0.34
CA TRP A 62 1.35 -2.30 0.56
C TRP A 62 1.88 -2.69 1.95
N ASN A 63 1.33 -3.76 2.54
CA ASN A 63 1.76 -4.23 3.86
C ASN A 63 3.18 -4.82 3.90
N ALA A 64 3.80 -5.05 2.73
CA ALA A 64 5.18 -5.49 2.58
C ALA A 64 6.14 -4.33 2.31
N VAL A 65 5.64 -3.12 2.06
CA VAL A 65 6.48 -1.94 1.86
C VAL A 65 7.21 -1.62 3.18
N PRO A 66 8.52 -1.33 3.14
CA PRO A 66 9.29 -0.94 4.31
C PRO A 66 8.78 0.35 4.96
N GLU A 67 8.87 0.43 6.28
CA GLU A 67 8.32 1.56 7.04
C GLU A 67 8.92 2.91 6.64
N ASP A 68 10.22 2.97 6.37
CA ASP A 68 10.92 4.17 5.92
C ASP A 68 10.35 4.71 4.60
N VAL A 69 9.94 3.83 3.69
CA VAL A 69 9.26 4.20 2.45
C VAL A 69 7.87 4.75 2.74
N VAL A 70 7.06 4.06 3.57
CA VAL A 70 5.68 4.50 3.86
C VAL A 70 5.61 5.78 4.71
N MET A 71 6.64 6.03 5.51
CA MET A 71 6.74 7.17 6.41
C MET A 71 7.47 8.36 5.78
N SER A 72 7.93 8.23 4.54
CA SER A 72 8.56 9.32 3.80
C SER A 72 7.65 10.56 3.68
N PRO A 73 8.20 11.78 3.77
CA PRO A 73 7.42 13.02 3.86
C PRO A 73 6.93 13.54 2.51
N SER A 74 7.50 13.09 1.38
CA SER A 74 7.14 13.58 0.04
C SER A 74 6.85 12.43 -0.93
N LEU A 75 5.97 12.70 -1.90
CA LEU A 75 5.59 11.75 -2.94
C LEU A 75 6.79 11.33 -3.79
N GLU A 76 7.67 12.27 -4.13
CA GLU A 76 8.88 12.01 -4.91
C GLU A 76 9.85 11.06 -4.18
N SER A 77 10.00 11.21 -2.86
CA SER A 77 10.86 10.31 -2.07
C SER A 77 10.29 8.90 -2.04
N VAL A 78 8.97 8.77 -1.95
CA VAL A 78 8.25 7.50 -1.99
C VAL A 78 8.41 6.84 -3.35
N GLU A 79 8.24 7.59 -4.44
CA GLU A 79 8.37 7.08 -5.80
C GLU A 79 9.75 6.46 -6.04
N ARG A 80 10.83 7.21 -5.75
CA ARG A 80 12.20 6.69 -5.89
C ARG A 80 12.47 5.46 -5.01
N SER A 81 11.96 5.46 -3.78
CA SER A 81 12.20 4.37 -2.83
C SER A 81 11.40 3.11 -3.18
N LEU A 82 10.18 3.28 -3.71
CA LEU A 82 9.37 2.19 -4.24
C LEU A 82 10.02 1.55 -5.46
N ASP A 83 10.55 2.34 -6.39
CA ASP A 83 11.29 1.82 -7.54
C ASP A 83 12.46 0.94 -7.07
N SER A 84 13.30 1.48 -6.18
CA SER A 84 14.44 0.73 -5.60
C SER A 84 14.00 -0.58 -4.93
N PHE A 85 12.96 -0.52 -4.09
CA PHE A 85 12.40 -1.69 -3.41
C PHE A 85 11.86 -2.74 -4.40
N MET A 86 11.17 -2.31 -5.45
CA MET A 86 10.62 -3.21 -6.46
C MET A 86 11.73 -3.88 -7.28
N PHE A 87 12.78 -3.13 -7.67
CA PHE A 87 13.94 -3.71 -8.35
C PHE A 87 14.64 -4.79 -7.51
N GLN A 88 14.83 -4.56 -6.20
CA GLN A 88 15.45 -5.55 -5.32
C GLN A 88 14.60 -6.84 -5.22
N ASN A 89 13.27 -6.70 -5.05
CA ASN A 89 12.36 -7.86 -4.97
C ASN A 89 12.25 -8.64 -6.29
N GLU A 90 12.50 -8.01 -7.44
CA GLU A 90 12.52 -8.70 -8.74
C GLU A 90 13.81 -9.50 -8.94
N LEU A 91 14.94 -9.06 -8.39
CA LEU A 91 16.23 -9.76 -8.47
C LEU A 91 16.36 -10.95 -7.51
N GLU A 92 15.57 -10.96 -6.43
CA GLU A 92 15.54 -12.05 -5.43
C GLU A 92 14.54 -13.17 -5.76
N ARG A 93 13.87 -13.12 -6.91
CA ARG A 93 12.95 -14.17 -7.42
C ARG A 93 13.60 -15.06 -8.48
#